data_AF-A2DW02-F1
#
_entry.id   AF-A2DW02-F1
#
_cell.length_a   1.000
_cell.length_b   1.000
_cell.length_c   1.000
_cell.angle_alpha   90.00
_cell.angle_beta   90.00
_cell.angle_gamma   90.00
#
_symmetry.space_group_name_H-M   'P 1'
#
loop_
_entity.id
_entity.type
_entity.pdbx_description
1 polymer ?
#
loop_
_entity_poly.entity_id
_entity_poly.type
_entity_poly.pdbx_seq_one_letter_code
_entity_poly.pdbx_strand_id
1 'polypeptide(L)'
;MENQMNPKLAQIFNERGMPLPTEDPPKNAIETDFNIKESGIIKKCESLEENSDLSNGDFARLRHHYLNQDIVNDKTKDIQKQLNEIENLLENGTESDIEQLYKQRHEWRKTIKENRGEAKICCVEDCINTVVPSSLYCANHILRDPNQKAYQKCEKCNRPYIAAIGCLSCKE
;
A
#
# COMPACT_ATOMS: atom_id res chain seq x y z
N MET A 1 -26.07 1.24 -39.10
CA MET A 1 -25.97 2.19 -37.97
C MET A 1 -24.50 2.48 -37.84
N GLU A 2 -24.07 3.69 -38.18
CA GLU A 2 -22.67 4.08 -38.05
C GLU A 2 -22.29 4.02 -36.56
N ASN A 3 -21.43 3.08 -36.19
CA ASN A 3 -20.77 3.07 -34.89
C ASN A 3 -19.85 4.28 -34.82
N GLN A 4 -20.37 5.41 -34.38
CA GLN A 4 -19.56 6.60 -34.15
C GLN A 4 -18.69 6.36 -32.92
N MET A 5 -17.43 6.02 -33.19
CA MET A 5 -16.36 5.94 -32.21
C MET A 5 -16.38 7.18 -31.30
N ASN A 6 -16.20 6.94 -29.99
CA ASN A 6 -16.24 8.00 -28.99
C ASN A 6 -15.26 9.14 -29.37
N PRO A 7 -15.72 10.42 -29.44
CA PRO A 7 -14.92 11.53 -29.93
C PRO A 7 -13.65 11.79 -29.11
N LYS A 8 -13.63 11.43 -27.81
CA LYS A 8 -12.41 11.52 -26.99
C LYS A 8 -11.34 10.50 -27.41
N LEU A 9 -11.77 9.30 -27.82
CA LEU A 9 -10.86 8.27 -28.32
C LEU A 9 -10.32 8.66 -29.70
N ALA A 10 -11.16 9.20 -30.59
CA ALA A 10 -10.71 9.70 -31.89
C ALA A 10 -9.64 10.79 -31.78
N GLN A 11 -9.78 11.69 -30.79
CA GLN A 11 -8.79 12.73 -30.52
C GLN A 11 -7.43 12.14 -30.10
N ILE A 12 -7.41 11.14 -29.22
CA ILE A 12 -6.18 10.48 -28.75
C ILE A 12 -5.43 9.77 -29.89
N PHE A 13 -6.16 9.12 -30.82
CA PHE A 13 -5.54 8.46 -31.96
C PHE A 13 -4.90 9.48 -32.93
N ASN A 14 -5.57 10.60 -33.17
CA ASN A 14 -5.05 11.68 -34.01
C ASN A 14 -3.82 12.36 -33.38
N GLU A 15 -3.83 12.62 -32.07
CA GLU A 15 -2.67 13.19 -31.35
C GLU A 15 -1.43 12.28 -31.40
N ARG A 16 -1.63 10.97 -31.62
CA ARG A 16 -0.57 9.96 -31.66
C ARG A 16 -0.25 9.47 -33.08
N GLY A 17 -0.85 10.05 -34.11
CA GLY A 17 -0.59 9.70 -35.51
C GLY A 17 -1.00 8.27 -35.89
N MET A 18 -1.98 7.67 -35.19
CA MET A 18 -2.44 6.31 -35.46
C MET A 18 -3.71 6.32 -36.33
N PRO A 19 -3.82 5.43 -37.33
CA PRO A 19 -5.01 5.35 -38.17
C PRO A 19 -6.21 4.87 -37.37
N LEU A 20 -7.38 5.48 -37.61
CA LEU A 20 -8.63 5.09 -36.98
C LEU A 20 -9.14 3.76 -37.55
N PRO A 21 -9.63 2.82 -36.72
CA PRO A 21 -10.23 1.59 -37.23
C PRO A 21 -11.51 1.91 -38.02
N THR A 22 -11.60 1.36 -39.24
CA THR A 22 -12.75 1.53 -40.14
C THR A 22 -13.70 0.32 -40.14
N GLU A 23 -13.34 -0.76 -39.46
CA GLU A 23 -14.13 -2.00 -39.41
C GLU A 23 -14.90 -2.10 -38.11
N ASP A 24 -16.15 -2.56 -38.19
CA ASP A 24 -17.00 -2.82 -37.03
C ASP A 24 -16.41 -3.97 -36.18
N PRO A 25 -16.52 -3.91 -34.85
CA PRO A 25 -16.08 -5.01 -33.99
C PRO A 25 -16.89 -6.28 -34.28
N PRO A 26 -16.27 -7.47 -34.17
CA PRO A 26 -16.95 -8.73 -34.47
C PRO A 26 -18.11 -8.97 -33.49
N LYS A 27 -19.19 -9.59 -34.00
CA LYS A 27 -20.50 -9.75 -33.32
C LYS A 27 -20.46 -10.49 -31.98
N ASN A 28 -19.34 -11.13 -31.64
CA ASN A 28 -19.10 -11.95 -30.46
C ASN A 28 -18.08 -11.33 -29.48
N ALA A 29 -17.80 -10.03 -29.57
CA ALA A 29 -17.02 -9.32 -28.56
C ALA A 29 -17.73 -9.39 -27.19
N ILE A 30 -17.05 -9.93 -26.18
CA ILE A 30 -17.56 -9.97 -24.80
C ILE A 30 -17.12 -8.69 -24.11
N GLU A 31 -18.07 -7.89 -23.60
CA GLU A 31 -17.78 -6.78 -22.70
C GLU A 31 -17.22 -7.31 -21.38
N THR A 32 -16.02 -6.89 -20.99
CA THR A 32 -15.48 -7.20 -19.66
C THR A 32 -15.67 -6.01 -18.73
N ASP A 33 -16.52 -6.18 -17.72
CA ASP A 33 -16.67 -5.25 -16.60
C ASP A 33 -15.37 -5.15 -15.79
N PHE A 34 -14.82 -3.94 -15.74
CA PHE A 34 -13.64 -3.60 -14.94
C PHE A 34 -13.98 -3.65 -13.45
N ASN A 35 -13.75 -4.79 -12.79
CA ASN A 35 -13.61 -4.85 -11.34
C ASN A 35 -12.15 -5.08 -10.98
N ILE A 36 -11.38 -3.99 -10.92
CA ILE A 36 -10.06 -3.96 -10.28
C ILE A 36 -10.31 -4.18 -8.78
N LYS A 37 -10.17 -5.41 -8.29
CA LYS A 37 -10.20 -5.67 -6.86
C LYS A 37 -8.95 -5.04 -6.23
N GLU A 38 -9.15 -4.15 -5.26
CA GLU A 38 -8.14 -3.43 -4.46
C GLU A 38 -7.14 -4.33 -3.69
N SER A 39 -7.26 -5.65 -3.77
CA SER A 39 -6.25 -6.56 -3.27
C SER A 39 -5.08 -6.56 -4.27
N GLY A 40 -3.99 -5.85 -3.95
CA GLY A 40 -2.78 -5.69 -4.76
C GLY A 40 -1.98 -6.96 -5.07
N ILE A 41 -2.64 -8.06 -5.41
CA ILE A 41 -2.05 -9.26 -5.99
C ILE A 41 -2.47 -9.30 -7.45
N ILE A 42 -1.63 -8.72 -8.31
CA ILE A 42 -1.77 -8.85 -9.75
C ILE A 42 -1.32 -10.29 -10.09
N LYS A 43 -2.27 -11.11 -10.57
CA LYS A 43 -1.93 -12.43 -11.13
C LYS A 43 -0.91 -12.24 -12.25
N LYS A 44 0.24 -12.89 -12.11
CA LYS A 44 1.28 -12.97 -13.14
C LYS A 44 0.62 -13.51 -14.41
N CYS A 45 0.61 -12.71 -15.47
CA CYS A 45 0.21 -13.19 -16.79
C CYS A 45 1.29 -14.19 -17.21
N GLU A 46 0.93 -15.46 -17.36
CA GLU A 46 1.83 -16.49 -17.87
C GLU A 46 2.33 -16.06 -19.25
N SER A 47 3.64 -16.13 -19.45
CA SER A 47 4.31 -15.71 -20.69
C SER A 47 3.70 -16.45 -21.87
N LEU A 48 3.17 -15.71 -22.84
CA LEU A 48 2.79 -16.25 -24.15
C LEU A 48 4.05 -16.83 -24.79
N GLU A 49 4.05 -18.13 -25.05
CA GLU A 49 5.10 -18.80 -25.82
C GLU A 49 5.18 -18.17 -27.22
N GLU A 50 6.41 -17.87 -27.66
CA GLU A 50 6.72 -17.37 -29.00
C GLU A 50 6.37 -18.42 -30.04
N ASN A 51 5.13 -18.49 -30.53
CA ASN A 51 4.78 -19.02 -31.85
C ASN A 51 3.29 -18.81 -32.17
N SER A 52 3.02 -18.51 -33.44
CA SER A 52 1.72 -18.38 -34.14
C SER A 52 1.11 -16.97 -34.25
N ASP A 53 0.51 -16.73 -35.43
CA ASP A 53 -0.10 -15.48 -35.90
C ASP A 53 -0.97 -14.80 -34.83
N LEU A 54 -0.43 -13.71 -34.26
CA LEU A 54 -1.06 -12.95 -33.20
C LEU A 54 -2.32 -12.26 -33.73
N SER A 55 -3.49 -12.61 -33.18
CA SER A 55 -4.73 -11.88 -33.44
C SER A 55 -4.65 -10.46 -32.83
N ASN A 56 -5.48 -9.52 -33.30
CA ASN A 56 -5.57 -8.17 -32.72
C ASN A 56 -5.87 -8.19 -31.20
N GLY A 57 -6.54 -9.22 -30.70
CA GLY A 57 -6.77 -9.44 -29.27
C GLY A 57 -5.50 -9.82 -28.50
N ASP A 58 -4.61 -10.60 -29.13
CA ASP A 58 -3.31 -10.97 -28.56
C ASP A 58 -2.36 -9.78 -28.56
N PHE A 59 -2.43 -8.93 -29.59
CA PHE A 59 -1.69 -7.66 -29.61
C PHE A 59 -2.15 -6.70 -28.52
N ALA A 60 -3.45 -6.57 -28.28
CA ALA A 60 -3.97 -5.74 -27.19
C ALA A 60 -3.53 -6.27 -25.82
N ARG A 61 -3.54 -7.61 -25.61
CA ARG A 61 -3.03 -8.24 -24.38
C ARG A 61 -1.54 -8.00 -24.19
N LEU A 62 -0.75 -8.19 -25.24
CA LEU A 62 0.69 -7.96 -25.23
C LEU A 62 1.03 -6.49 -24.92
N ARG A 63 0.29 -5.55 -25.51
CA ARG A 63 0.43 -4.12 -25.22
C ARG A 63 0.10 -3.79 -23.76
N HIS A 64 -1.01 -4.32 -23.22
CA HIS A 64 -1.35 -4.13 -21.81
C HIS A 64 -0.32 -4.75 -20.88
N HIS A 65 0.26 -5.89 -21.26
CA HIS A 65 1.34 -6.53 -20.51
C HIS A 65 2.55 -5.60 -20.38
N TYR A 66 3.05 -5.05 -21.49
CA TYR A 66 4.19 -4.13 -21.45
C TYR A 66 3.87 -2.82 -20.73
N LEU A 67 2.68 -2.24 -20.92
CA LEU A 67 2.27 -1.06 -20.16
C LEU A 67 2.24 -1.33 -18.65
N ASN A 68 1.75 -2.50 -18.24
CA ASN A 68 1.76 -2.89 -16.84
C ASN A 68 3.18 -3.15 -16.34
N GLN A 69 4.06 -3.75 -17.15
CA GLN A 69 5.48 -3.90 -16.81
C GLN A 69 6.14 -2.54 -16.59
N ASP A 70 5.92 -1.57 -17.48
CA ASP A 70 6.46 -0.21 -17.34
C ASP A 70 5.96 0.48 -16.08
N ILE A 71 4.64 0.42 -15.81
CA ILE A 71 4.04 0.98 -14.58
C ILE A 71 4.64 0.31 -13.33
N VAL A 72 4.81 -1.01 -13.34
CA VAL A 72 5.40 -1.74 -12.22
C VAL A 72 6.87 -1.36 -12.05
N ASN A 73 7.64 -1.31 -13.14
CA ASN A 73 9.05 -0.94 -13.13
C ASN A 73 9.25 0.47 -12.59
N ASP A 74 8.42 1.43 -13.01
CA ASP A 74 8.50 2.81 -12.53
C ASP A 74 8.16 2.88 -11.03
N LYS A 75 7.10 2.20 -10.58
CA LYS A 75 6.79 2.10 -9.14
C LYS A 75 7.90 1.45 -8.35
N THR A 76 8.53 0.39 -8.87
CA THR A 76 9.63 -0.29 -8.21
C THR A 76 10.86 0.62 -8.11
N LYS A 77 11.17 1.40 -9.15
CA LYS A 77 12.25 2.40 -9.10
C LYS A 77 11.97 3.47 -8.05
N ASP A 78 10.73 3.97 -7.98
CA ASP A 78 10.34 4.97 -6.98
C ASP A 78 10.45 4.42 -5.55
N ILE A 79 9.97 3.19 -5.31
CA ILE A 79 10.11 2.51 -4.02
C ILE A 79 11.59 2.33 -3.67
N GLN A 80 12.40 1.87 -4.62
CA GLN A 80 13.83 1.67 -4.38
C GLN A 80 14.55 2.98 -4.06
N LYS A 81 14.17 4.07 -4.75
CA LYS A 81 14.71 5.40 -4.47
C LYS A 81 14.38 5.84 -3.04
N GLN A 82 13.12 5.68 -2.61
CA GLN A 82 12.70 6.00 -1.24
C GLN A 82 13.41 5.14 -0.19
N LEU A 83 13.61 3.85 -0.46
CA LEU A 83 14.37 2.96 0.43
C LEU A 83 15.81 3.46 0.59
N ASN A 84 16.48 3.77 -0.52
CA ASN A 84 17.85 4.28 -0.49
C ASN A 84 17.94 5.65 0.25
N GLU A 85 16.93 6.51 0.10
CA GLU A 85 16.86 7.78 0.85
C GLU A 85 16.75 7.54 2.36
N ILE A 86 15.91 6.58 2.78
CA ILE A 86 15.76 6.20 4.19
C ILE A 86 17.06 5.57 4.72
N GLU A 87 17.68 4.66 3.96
CA GLU A 87 18.95 4.04 4.34
C GLU A 87 20.05 5.09 4.53
N ASN A 88 20.16 6.05 3.60
CA ASN A 88 21.11 7.16 3.73
C ASN A 88 20.86 8.03 4.96
N LEU A 89 19.58 8.30 5.30
CA LEU A 89 19.23 9.01 6.53
C LEU A 89 19.56 8.22 7.80
N LEU A 90 19.43 6.89 7.77
CA LEU A 90 19.79 6.05 8.91
C LEU A 90 21.31 5.95 9.10
N GLU A 91 22.09 5.98 8.02
CA GLU A 91 23.55 5.89 8.08
C GLU A 91 24.22 7.24 8.36
N ASN A 92 23.74 8.31 7.73
CA ASN A 92 24.41 9.61 7.71
C ASN A 92 23.58 10.76 8.30
N GLY A 93 22.31 10.52 8.65
CA GLY A 93 21.41 11.55 9.18
C GLY A 93 21.70 11.91 10.63
N THR A 94 21.09 13.00 11.07
CA THR A 94 21.13 13.45 12.46
C THR A 94 20.08 12.72 13.30
N GLU A 95 20.21 12.76 14.63
CA GLU A 95 19.19 12.24 15.56
C GLU A 95 17.81 12.85 15.28
N SER A 96 17.76 14.15 14.96
CA SER A 96 16.50 14.84 14.60
C SER A 96 15.86 14.28 13.32
N ASP A 97 16.66 13.86 12.33
CA ASP A 97 16.14 13.28 11.09
C ASP A 97 15.52 11.92 11.37
N ILE A 98 16.16 11.13 12.23
CA ILE A 98 15.67 9.83 12.67
C ILE A 98 14.35 9.99 13.46
N GLU A 99 14.29 10.94 14.40
CA GLU A 99 13.05 11.24 15.12
C GLU A 99 11.91 11.62 14.18
N GLN A 100 12.20 12.44 13.16
CA GLN A 100 11.22 12.84 12.17
C GLN A 100 10.71 11.63 11.35
N LEU A 101 11.58 10.70 10.98
CA LEU A 101 11.18 9.45 10.31
C LEU A 101 10.21 8.62 11.17
N TYR A 102 10.44 8.52 12.49
CA TYR A 102 9.52 7.83 13.38
C TYR A 102 8.15 8.51 13.46
N LYS A 103 8.11 9.85 13.49
CA LYS A 103 6.85 10.61 13.47
C LYS A 103 6.09 10.44 12.16
N GLN A 104 6.78 10.48 11.02
CA GLN A 104 6.15 10.23 9.71
C GLN A 104 5.58 8.81 9.63
N ARG A 105 6.33 7.82 10.11
CA ARG A 105 5.88 6.43 10.18
C ARG A 105 4.64 6.28 11.07
N HIS A 106 4.58 6.99 12.19
CA HIS A 106 3.44 7.02 13.08
C HIS A 106 2.18 7.56 12.39
N GLU A 107 2.26 8.75 11.80
CA GLU A 107 1.14 9.40 11.11
C GLU A 107 0.63 8.59 9.92
N TRP A 108 1.55 8.01 9.13
CA TRP A 108 1.17 7.11 8.05
C TRP A 108 0.37 5.92 8.56
N ARG A 109 0.84 5.26 9.62
CA ARG A 109 0.19 4.07 10.18
C ARG A 109 -1.16 4.40 10.81
N LYS A 110 -1.27 5.54 11.47
CA LYS A 110 -2.52 6.07 12.01
C LYS A 110 -3.54 6.28 10.89
N THR A 111 -3.16 6.98 9.82
CA THR A 111 -4.01 7.24 8.65
C THR A 111 -4.51 5.95 8.00
N ILE A 112 -3.62 4.98 7.77
CA ILE A 112 -3.99 3.69 7.17
C ILE A 112 -5.02 2.94 8.04
N LYS A 113 -4.82 2.93 9.35
CA LYS A 113 -5.74 2.26 10.27
C LYS A 113 -7.10 2.93 10.36
N GLU A 114 -7.12 4.27 10.41
CA GLU A 114 -8.35 5.06 10.42
C GLU A 114 -9.17 4.82 9.15
N ASN A 115 -8.52 4.81 7.97
CA ASN A 115 -9.18 4.53 6.70
C ASN A 115 -9.76 3.12 6.60
N ARG A 116 -9.17 2.15 7.31
CA ARG A 116 -9.65 0.75 7.34
C ARG A 116 -10.68 0.48 8.44
N GLY A 117 -10.99 1.46 9.29
CA GLY A 117 -11.84 1.26 10.46
C GLY A 117 -11.22 0.29 11.50
N GLU A 118 -9.90 0.16 11.51
CA GLU A 118 -9.18 -0.69 12.46
C GLU A 118 -8.98 0.01 13.81
N ALA A 119 -8.47 -0.73 14.80
CA ALA A 119 -8.13 -0.19 16.11
C ALA A 119 -7.08 0.94 16.03
N LYS A 120 -7.30 2.01 16.80
CA LYS A 120 -6.47 3.23 16.81
C LYS A 120 -5.00 2.94 17.20
N ILE A 121 -4.11 3.83 16.75
CA ILE A 121 -2.70 3.84 17.15
C ILE A 121 -2.52 4.64 18.44
N CYS A 122 -1.52 4.25 19.26
CA CYS A 122 -1.11 4.94 20.47
C CYS A 122 -1.00 6.46 20.26
N CYS A 123 -1.30 7.30 21.24
CA CYS A 123 -1.19 8.76 21.08
C CYS A 123 0.23 9.33 21.23
N VAL A 124 1.25 8.49 21.36
CA VAL A 124 2.65 8.93 21.48
C VAL A 124 3.24 9.05 20.07
N GLU A 125 3.76 10.23 19.72
CA GLU A 125 4.07 10.65 18.33
C GLU A 125 5.04 9.75 17.54
N ASP A 126 5.78 8.86 18.19
CA ASP A 126 6.74 7.93 17.58
C ASP A 126 6.31 6.45 17.69
N CYS A 127 5.15 6.19 18.30
CA CYS A 127 4.73 4.85 18.67
C CYS A 127 3.77 4.24 17.65
N ILE A 128 4.16 3.12 17.03
CA ILE A 128 3.36 2.44 16.00
C ILE A 128 2.35 1.42 16.54
N ASN A 129 2.29 1.25 17.86
CA ASN A 129 1.53 0.19 18.49
C ASN A 129 0.05 0.56 18.60
N THR A 130 -0.82 -0.44 18.46
CA THR A 130 -2.26 -0.28 18.64
C THR A 130 -2.59 0.02 20.12
N VAL A 131 -3.60 0.86 20.36
CA VAL A 131 -4.10 1.14 21.71
C VAL A 131 -4.73 -0.08 22.36
N VAL A 132 -4.72 -0.13 23.70
CA VAL A 132 -5.57 -1.08 24.43
C VAL A 132 -7.02 -0.56 24.48
N PRO A 133 -8.03 -1.45 24.60
CA PRO A 133 -9.42 -1.02 24.70
C PRO A 133 -9.63 0.01 25.81
N SER A 134 -10.42 1.04 25.52
CA SER A 134 -10.75 2.15 26.44
C SER A 134 -9.57 3.05 26.85
N SER A 135 -8.42 2.97 26.16
CA SER A 135 -7.28 3.86 26.37
C SER A 135 -6.84 4.52 25.06
N LEU A 136 -6.13 5.64 25.17
CA LEU A 136 -5.40 6.25 24.05
C LEU A 136 -3.96 5.73 23.92
N TYR A 137 -3.53 4.85 24.82
CA TYR A 137 -2.17 4.33 24.89
C TYR A 137 -2.12 2.84 24.55
N CYS A 138 -1.01 2.41 23.94
CA CYS A 138 -0.71 0.99 23.78
C CYS A 138 -0.23 0.36 25.09
N ALA A 139 -0.12 -0.97 25.13
CA ALA A 139 0.35 -1.70 26.32
C ALA A 139 1.73 -1.22 26.84
N ASN A 140 2.63 -0.77 25.97
CA ASN A 140 3.95 -0.27 26.36
C ASN A 140 3.90 1.13 26.98
N HIS A 141 2.91 1.94 26.59
CA HIS A 141 2.75 3.32 27.07
C HIS A 141 1.57 3.48 28.03
N ILE A 142 0.95 2.39 28.44
CA ILE A 142 -0.29 2.37 29.21
C ILE A 142 -0.17 3.07 30.57
N LEU A 143 1.04 3.12 31.13
CA LEU A 143 1.32 3.84 32.38
C LEU A 143 1.27 5.37 32.25
N ARG A 144 1.19 5.89 31.02
CA ARG A 144 0.94 7.31 30.76
C ARG A 144 -0.55 7.67 30.80
N ASP A 145 -1.44 6.67 30.83
CA ASP A 145 -2.88 6.88 30.95
C ASP A 145 -3.27 7.13 32.42
N PRO A 146 -3.71 8.34 32.79
CA PRO A 146 -4.10 8.64 34.17
C PRO A 146 -5.36 7.90 34.62
N ASN A 147 -6.18 7.40 33.68
CA ASN A 147 -7.41 6.69 33.99
C ASN A 147 -7.21 5.18 34.13
N GLN A 148 -6.03 4.66 33.78
CA GLN A 148 -5.76 3.24 33.87
C GLN A 148 -5.29 2.83 35.27
N LYS A 149 -5.95 1.81 35.83
CA LYS A 149 -5.65 1.20 37.14
C LYS A 149 -5.22 -0.28 37.06
N ALA A 150 -5.43 -0.93 35.91
CA ALA A 150 -5.17 -2.36 35.74
C ALA A 150 -3.69 -2.71 35.49
N TYR A 151 -2.88 -1.72 35.09
CA TYR A 151 -1.45 -1.92 34.80
C TYR A 151 -0.58 -1.26 35.88
N GLN A 152 0.55 -1.90 36.16
CA GLN A 152 1.58 -1.41 37.06
C GLN A 152 2.95 -1.51 36.41
N LYS A 153 3.92 -0.73 36.91
CA LYS A 153 5.31 -0.80 36.47
C LYS A 153 6.05 -1.87 37.27
N CYS A 154 6.75 -2.78 36.61
CA CYS A 154 7.59 -3.75 37.32
C CYS A 154 8.82 -3.05 37.91
N GLU A 155 9.10 -3.26 39.19
CA GLU A 155 10.28 -2.66 39.85
C GLU A 155 11.61 -3.23 39.34
N LYS A 156 11.61 -4.48 38.84
CA LYS A 156 12.81 -5.15 38.33
C LYS A 156 13.15 -4.74 36.89
N CYS A 157 12.21 -4.90 35.97
CA CYS A 157 12.46 -4.68 34.53
C CYS A 157 11.85 -3.39 33.98
N ASN A 158 11.15 -2.61 34.82
CA ASN A 158 10.49 -1.35 34.45
C ASN A 158 9.40 -1.46 33.37
N ARG A 159 9.02 -2.68 32.96
CA ARG A 159 7.96 -2.91 31.97
C ARG A 159 6.56 -2.79 32.59
N PRO A 160 5.56 -2.28 31.86
CA PRO A 160 4.17 -2.39 32.25
C PRO A 160 3.71 -3.84 32.31
N TYR A 161 2.91 -4.20 33.30
CA TYR A 161 2.27 -5.50 33.42
C TYR A 161 0.88 -5.38 34.05
N ILE A 162 0.03 -6.39 33.85
CA ILE A 162 -1.32 -6.43 34.45
C ILE A 162 -1.18 -6.80 35.92
N ALA A 163 -1.65 -5.95 36.83
CA ALA A 163 -1.48 -6.13 38.28
C ALA A 163 -1.97 -7.50 38.77
N ALA A 164 -3.08 -8.00 38.24
CA ALA A 164 -3.67 -9.29 38.60
C ALA A 164 -2.80 -10.51 38.23
N ILE A 165 -1.95 -10.40 37.21
CA ILE A 165 -1.16 -11.52 36.67
C ILE A 165 0.30 -11.44 37.13
N GLY A 166 0.78 -10.24 37.48
CA GLY A 166 2.19 -10.00 37.80
C GLY A 166 3.07 -9.87 36.56
N CYS A 167 4.33 -9.49 36.75
CA CYS A 167 5.28 -9.32 35.65
C CYS A 167 5.72 -10.68 35.09
N LEU A 168 5.32 -10.99 33.86
CA LEU A 168 5.69 -12.24 33.20
C LEU A 168 7.17 -12.28 32.78
N SER A 169 7.78 -11.13 32.48
CA SER A 169 9.19 -11.08 32.06
C SER A 169 10.20 -11.34 33.19
N CYS A 170 9.77 -11.31 34.45
CA CYS A 170 10.64 -11.54 35.61
C CYS A 170 10.20 -12.74 36.45
N LYS A 171 9.30 -13.58 35.90
CA LYS A 171 8.76 -14.79 36.54
C LYS A 171 9.58 -16.04 36.21
N GLU A 172 10.73 -15.88 35.55
CA GLU A 172 11.75 -16.92 35.41
C GLU A 172 12.61 -17.04 36.67
#